data_AF-A0A1F5X083-F1
#
_entry.id   AF-A0A1F5X083-F1
#
_cell.length_a   1.000
_cell.length_b   1.000
_cell.length_c   1.000
_cell.angle_alpha   90.00
_cell.angle_beta   90.00
_cell.angle_gamma   90.00
#
_symmetry.space_group_name_H-M   'P 1'
#
loop_
_entity.id
_entity.type
_entity.pdbx_description
1 polymer ?
#
loop_
_entity_poly.entity_id
_entity_poly.type
_entity_poly.pdbx_seq_one_letter_code
_entity_poly.pdbx_strand_id
1 'polypeptide(L)'
;MTNQEIAKNLREMAILYEMEGVFFKPRAYEKAASGVEVSGEEMKDLYEKGGKEALKKIPGVGEGIAFHIESLLKKGVFAEHERLKKKIPVNVSELSAVEGVGPKMIKVLYKKLGVKNLKDLEKAGRSGKIRKLERFGQKSEEKILKGIEFLKNSGGRRVLGIIAPELNALLAMVKSFPEVETAIIAGSARRKKETIGDLDILAVSKKPEIVMEKFITLPQIANVLSKGKTKTMVILKNGLDADLRVVPAGSYGAALNYFTGSKDHNVKLRELAQKKGLKLNEYGLWNGNRQIAGKSEEEVYKKLGLSYIEPELRENTGEIEASRAGKLPKLISYGDLKGDLQVQTDWTDGENSIEAMAEAAKKMGLEYIAITDHTKALAMTGGSDEKKLLKQMAAIDKLNSKFKIQNSKFRVLKGAEVNIMKDGSLDINDKTLAKLEVAGAAVHSHFNLTRAEQTRRIVSAMENPNVDIIFHLTGRVINKREPIELDIDEIIMTAKRTGTVLEIDAYPDRSDIREEYIKRCVEAGIKMSIDSDAHSVQHFNFLEYGVSQARRGWAGKTDIINTCSAQEMLKLLK
;
A
#
# COMPACT_ATOMS: atom_id res chain seq x y z
N MET A 1 -18.13 6.27 17.54
CA MET A 1 -17.36 5.18 16.94
C MET A 1 -17.00 5.60 15.53
N THR A 2 -15.75 5.44 15.13
CA THR A 2 -15.23 5.86 13.82
C THR A 2 -15.55 4.83 12.73
N ASN A 3 -15.40 5.21 11.46
CA ASN A 3 -15.51 4.27 10.33
C ASN A 3 -14.56 3.08 10.47
N GLN A 4 -13.30 3.31 10.87
CA GLN A 4 -12.34 2.23 11.09
C GLN A 4 -12.77 1.27 12.20
N GLU A 5 -13.33 1.78 13.30
CA GLU A 5 -13.85 0.94 14.38
C GLU A 5 -15.04 0.09 13.89
N ILE A 6 -15.94 0.67 13.09
CA ILE A 6 -17.07 -0.06 12.48
C ILE A 6 -16.55 -1.13 11.52
N ALA A 7 -15.66 -0.78 10.58
CA ALA A 7 -15.08 -1.70 9.62
C ALA A 7 -14.36 -2.85 10.31
N LYS A 8 -13.58 -2.57 11.37
CA LYS A 8 -12.93 -3.60 12.20
C LYS A 8 -13.93 -4.58 12.82
N ASN A 9 -15.05 -4.08 13.38
CA ASN A 9 -16.09 -4.95 13.94
C ASN A 9 -16.75 -5.82 12.84
N LEU A 10 -16.97 -5.27 11.65
CA LEU A 10 -17.53 -6.00 10.52
C LEU A 10 -16.58 -7.09 10.00
N ARG A 11 -15.27 -6.82 9.89
CA ARG A 11 -14.27 -7.86 9.53
C ARG A 11 -14.16 -8.94 10.58
N GLU A 12 -14.16 -8.57 11.86
CA GLU A 12 -14.16 -9.55 12.95
C GLU A 12 -15.40 -10.45 12.85
N MET A 13 -16.57 -9.88 12.54
CA MET A 13 -17.80 -10.64 12.31
C MET A 13 -17.70 -11.58 11.08
N ALA A 14 -17.10 -11.13 9.99
CA ALA A 14 -16.89 -11.95 8.80
C ALA A 14 -16.09 -13.21 9.13
N ILE A 15 -14.97 -13.03 9.85
CA ILE A 15 -14.12 -14.13 10.29
C ILE A 15 -14.88 -15.06 11.24
N LEU A 16 -15.62 -14.52 12.22
CA LEU A 16 -16.41 -15.34 13.15
C LEU A 16 -17.47 -16.19 12.43
N TYR A 17 -18.12 -15.66 11.40
CA TYR A 17 -19.05 -16.44 10.57
C TYR A 17 -18.34 -17.53 9.75
N GLU A 18 -17.17 -17.24 9.20
CA GLU A 18 -16.41 -18.23 8.44
C GLU A 18 -15.94 -19.36 9.34
N MET A 19 -15.50 -19.04 10.55
CA MET A 19 -15.23 -20.03 11.60
C MET A 19 -16.47 -20.91 11.82
N GLU A 20 -17.66 -20.32 11.91
CA GLU A 20 -18.91 -21.07 12.09
C GLU A 20 -19.39 -21.85 10.87
N GLY A 21 -18.69 -21.75 9.73
CA GLY A 21 -19.06 -22.46 8.50
C GLY A 21 -20.31 -21.87 7.84
N VAL A 22 -20.62 -20.61 8.12
CA VAL A 22 -21.76 -19.92 7.50
C VAL A 22 -21.39 -19.52 6.08
N PHE A 23 -22.22 -19.93 5.12
CA PHE A 23 -22.05 -19.56 3.70
C PHE A 23 -22.55 -18.14 3.44
N PHE A 24 -21.94 -17.45 2.47
CA PHE A 24 -22.27 -16.11 1.96
C PHE A 24 -22.10 -14.92 2.94
N LYS A 25 -22.45 -15.07 4.23
CA LYS A 25 -22.36 -13.97 5.21
C LYS A 25 -20.93 -13.43 5.41
N PRO A 26 -19.86 -14.24 5.52
CA PRO A 26 -18.50 -13.70 5.67
C PRO A 26 -18.14 -12.67 4.59
N ARG A 27 -18.39 -13.01 3.32
CA ARG A 27 -18.12 -12.13 2.19
C ARG A 27 -18.94 -10.84 2.24
N ALA A 28 -20.21 -10.92 2.65
CA ALA A 28 -21.06 -9.73 2.79
C ALA A 28 -20.52 -8.77 3.86
N TYR A 29 -20.00 -9.29 4.96
CA TYR A 29 -19.42 -8.46 6.04
C TYR A 29 -18.04 -7.90 5.70
N GLU A 30 -17.18 -8.66 5.00
CA GLU A 30 -15.92 -8.13 4.45
C GLU A 30 -16.20 -6.99 3.46
N LYS A 31 -17.14 -7.20 2.55
CA LYS A 31 -17.53 -6.18 1.56
C LYS A 31 -18.07 -4.92 2.25
N ALA A 32 -18.91 -5.08 3.25
CA ALA A 32 -19.40 -3.95 4.03
C ALA A 32 -18.30 -3.25 4.83
N ALA A 33 -17.35 -3.99 5.40
CA ALA A 33 -16.22 -3.41 6.11
C ALA A 33 -15.37 -2.54 5.18
N SER A 34 -15.01 -3.06 4.00
CA SER A 34 -14.28 -2.30 2.99
C SER A 34 -15.07 -1.06 2.55
N GLY A 35 -16.36 -1.20 2.27
CA GLY A 35 -17.24 -0.08 1.90
C GLY A 35 -17.31 1.02 2.96
N VAL A 36 -17.32 0.67 4.25
CA VAL A 36 -17.29 1.64 5.36
C VAL A 36 -15.94 2.33 5.46
N GLU A 37 -14.84 1.59 5.29
CA GLU A 37 -13.48 2.12 5.45
C GLU A 37 -13.09 3.12 4.36
N VAL A 38 -13.54 2.86 3.13
CA VAL A 38 -13.27 3.72 1.97
C VAL A 38 -14.33 4.80 1.78
N SER A 39 -15.34 4.86 2.65
CA SER A 39 -16.35 5.91 2.63
C SER A 39 -15.69 7.27 2.96
N GLY A 40 -15.88 8.25 2.08
CA GLY A 40 -15.39 9.62 2.28
C GLY A 40 -16.16 10.42 3.33
N GLU A 41 -17.25 9.87 3.88
CA GLU A 41 -18.07 10.46 4.93
C GLU A 41 -18.13 9.55 6.16
N GLU A 42 -18.11 10.13 7.36
CA GLU A 42 -18.28 9.39 8.61
C GLU A 42 -19.66 8.72 8.66
N MET A 43 -19.71 7.45 9.04
CA MET A 43 -20.95 6.65 9.14
C MET A 43 -21.97 7.30 10.07
N LYS A 44 -21.48 7.98 11.10
CA LYS A 44 -22.30 8.72 12.04
C LYS A 44 -23.06 9.85 11.34
N ASP A 45 -22.36 10.66 10.55
CA ASP A 45 -22.93 11.80 9.85
C ASP A 45 -23.91 11.33 8.77
N LEU A 46 -23.55 10.27 8.04
CA LEU A 46 -24.42 9.66 7.03
C LEU A 46 -25.72 9.12 7.65
N TYR A 47 -25.61 8.46 8.82
CA TYR A 47 -26.76 7.97 9.56
C TYR A 47 -27.64 9.10 10.13
N GLU A 48 -27.05 10.19 10.63
CA GLU A 48 -27.80 11.35 11.10
C GLU A 48 -28.58 12.05 9.97
N LYS A 49 -28.04 12.08 8.76
CA LYS A 49 -28.67 12.72 7.59
C LYS A 49 -29.83 11.93 6.98
N GLY A 50 -29.78 10.60 7.01
CA GLY A 50 -30.76 9.78 6.29
C GLY A 50 -31.04 8.40 6.88
N GLY A 51 -30.65 8.18 8.14
CA GLY A 51 -30.87 6.94 8.87
C GLY A 51 -30.26 5.72 8.18
N LYS A 52 -30.90 4.55 8.38
CA LYS A 52 -30.46 3.29 7.77
C LYS A 52 -30.49 3.29 6.25
N GLU A 53 -31.42 4.02 5.63
CA GLU A 53 -31.50 4.09 4.16
C GLU A 53 -30.28 4.79 3.56
N ALA A 54 -29.68 5.74 4.27
CA ALA A 54 -28.40 6.32 3.85
C ALA A 54 -27.25 5.32 3.98
N LEU A 55 -27.20 4.54 5.06
CA LEU A 55 -26.18 3.49 5.25
C LEU A 55 -26.25 2.40 4.15
N LYS A 56 -27.45 2.05 3.68
CA LYS A 56 -27.66 1.06 2.60
C LYS A 56 -27.10 1.48 1.24
N LYS A 57 -26.75 2.76 1.08
CA LYS A 57 -26.10 3.27 -0.15
C LYS A 57 -24.60 2.94 -0.18
N ILE A 58 -24.03 2.54 0.95
CA ILE A 58 -22.63 2.13 1.02
C ILE A 58 -22.48 0.77 0.32
N PRO A 59 -21.51 0.62 -0.59
CA PRO A 59 -21.22 -0.65 -1.23
C PRO A 59 -21.04 -1.79 -0.20
N GLY A 60 -21.75 -2.90 -0.40
CA GLY A 60 -21.70 -4.05 0.50
C GLY A 60 -22.65 -3.98 1.71
N VAL A 61 -23.26 -2.83 2.01
CA VAL A 61 -24.16 -2.68 3.16
C VAL A 61 -25.61 -2.96 2.76
N GLY A 62 -26.07 -4.20 2.98
CA GLY A 62 -27.48 -4.58 2.87
C GLY A 62 -28.30 -4.26 4.14
N GLU A 63 -29.60 -4.51 4.12
CA GLU A 63 -30.54 -4.21 5.22
C GLU A 63 -30.05 -4.70 6.59
N GLY A 64 -29.64 -5.98 6.68
CA GLY A 64 -29.16 -6.57 7.94
C GLY A 64 -27.86 -5.95 8.44
N ILE A 65 -26.96 -5.56 7.54
CA ILE A 65 -25.69 -4.94 7.91
C ILE A 65 -25.92 -3.49 8.31
N ALA A 66 -26.79 -2.75 7.61
CA ALA A 66 -27.20 -1.40 8.00
C ALA A 66 -27.77 -1.37 9.42
N PHE A 67 -28.56 -2.38 9.79
CA PHE A 67 -29.06 -2.54 11.16
C PHE A 67 -27.94 -2.80 12.19
N HIS A 68 -26.91 -3.55 11.82
CA HIS A 68 -25.74 -3.76 12.68
C HIS A 68 -24.88 -2.51 12.80
N ILE A 69 -24.67 -1.76 11.71
CA ILE A 69 -23.97 -0.47 11.73
C ILE A 69 -24.74 0.55 12.59
N GLU A 70 -26.06 0.61 12.48
CA GLU A 70 -26.90 1.44 13.38
C GLU A 70 -26.71 1.05 14.85
N SER A 71 -26.72 -0.26 15.16
CA SER A 71 -26.52 -0.74 16.53
C SER A 71 -25.13 -0.39 17.05
N LEU A 72 -24.12 -0.54 16.21
CA LEU A 72 -22.74 -0.11 16.43
C LEU A 72 -22.65 1.39 16.73
N LEU A 73 -23.30 2.25 15.94
CA LEU A 73 -23.31 3.70 16.15
C LEU A 73 -24.03 4.10 17.45
N LYS A 74 -25.16 3.46 17.78
CA LYS A 74 -25.98 3.79 18.95
C LYS A 74 -25.46 3.22 20.27
N LYS A 75 -24.95 1.98 20.24
CA LYS A 75 -24.65 1.18 21.43
C LYS A 75 -23.19 0.75 21.52
N GLY A 76 -22.39 0.98 20.47
CA GLY A 76 -21.02 0.50 20.36
C GLY A 76 -20.91 -1.00 20.03
N VAL A 77 -22.01 -1.75 20.04
CA VAL A 77 -22.05 -3.21 19.86
C VAL A 77 -23.34 -3.66 19.16
N PHE A 78 -23.33 -4.86 18.57
CA PHE A 78 -24.54 -5.53 18.09
C PHE A 78 -24.60 -6.98 18.61
N ALA A 79 -25.80 -7.45 18.89
CA ALA A 79 -26.03 -8.67 19.69
C ALA A 79 -25.43 -9.94 19.06
N GLU A 80 -25.44 -10.05 17.73
CA GLU A 80 -24.94 -11.24 17.05
C GLU A 80 -23.42 -11.39 17.17
N HIS A 81 -22.68 -10.29 17.07
CA HIS A 81 -21.22 -10.25 17.26
C HIS A 81 -20.84 -10.60 18.68
N GLU A 82 -21.50 -10.02 19.67
CA GLU A 82 -21.31 -10.36 21.08
C GLU A 82 -21.57 -11.85 21.37
N ARG A 83 -22.63 -12.42 20.77
CA ARG A 83 -22.94 -13.84 20.91
C ARG A 83 -21.83 -14.73 20.33
N LEU A 84 -21.32 -14.40 19.15
CA LEU A 84 -20.24 -15.16 18.52
C LEU A 84 -18.91 -15.01 19.26
N LYS A 85 -18.57 -13.81 19.76
CA LYS A 85 -17.39 -13.58 20.60
C LYS A 85 -17.44 -14.36 21.91
N LYS A 86 -18.62 -14.47 22.54
CA LYS A 86 -18.81 -15.32 23.72
C LYS A 86 -18.67 -16.80 23.40
N LYS A 87 -19.16 -17.24 22.23
CA LYS A 87 -19.07 -18.63 21.78
C LYS A 87 -17.63 -19.02 21.41
N ILE A 88 -16.86 -18.10 20.85
CA ILE A 88 -15.48 -18.29 20.40
C ILE A 88 -14.64 -17.12 20.93
N PRO A 89 -14.24 -17.16 22.22
CA PRO A 89 -13.48 -16.08 22.87
C PRO A 89 -12.01 -16.13 22.46
N VAL A 90 -11.74 -15.81 21.19
CA VAL A 90 -10.40 -15.72 20.62
C VAL A 90 -10.15 -14.30 20.10
N ASN A 91 -8.92 -13.83 20.20
CA ASN A 91 -8.48 -12.62 19.52
C ASN A 91 -8.25 -12.95 18.04
N VAL A 92 -9.33 -12.89 17.28
CA VAL A 92 -9.34 -13.21 15.85
C VAL A 92 -8.31 -12.37 15.10
N SER A 93 -8.32 -11.05 15.32
CA SER A 93 -7.47 -10.10 14.60
C SER A 93 -5.97 -10.40 14.76
N GLU A 94 -5.58 -10.85 15.94
CA GLU A 94 -4.18 -11.18 16.28
C GLU A 94 -3.76 -12.51 15.65
N LEU A 95 -4.67 -13.49 15.62
CA LEU A 95 -4.40 -14.82 15.06
C LEU A 95 -4.44 -14.82 13.52
N SER A 96 -5.37 -14.10 12.91
CA SER A 96 -5.50 -14.00 11.44
C SER A 96 -4.41 -13.15 10.80
N ALA A 97 -3.69 -12.35 11.58
CA ALA A 97 -2.51 -11.63 11.12
C ALA A 97 -1.34 -12.58 10.78
N VAL A 98 -1.33 -13.81 11.33
CA VAL A 98 -0.27 -14.79 11.07
C VAL A 98 -0.47 -15.40 9.69
N GLU A 99 0.54 -15.32 8.83
CA GLU A 99 0.45 -15.88 7.47
C GLU A 99 0.09 -17.36 7.49
N GLY A 100 -0.91 -17.74 6.69
CA GLY A 100 -1.39 -19.11 6.60
C GLY A 100 -2.27 -19.54 7.77
N VAL A 101 -2.63 -18.65 8.70
CA VAL A 101 -3.62 -18.92 9.77
C VAL A 101 -4.96 -18.30 9.38
N GLY A 102 -5.76 -19.06 8.62
CA GLY A 102 -7.11 -18.65 8.23
C GLY A 102 -8.19 -18.97 9.29
N PRO A 103 -9.41 -18.43 9.14
CA PRO A 103 -10.53 -18.61 10.08
C PRO A 103 -10.78 -20.09 10.47
N LYS A 104 -10.77 -20.99 9.49
CA LYS A 104 -10.95 -22.43 9.73
C LYS A 104 -9.88 -23.03 10.64
N MET A 105 -8.62 -22.62 10.46
CA MET A 105 -7.51 -23.08 11.29
C MET A 105 -7.62 -22.52 12.70
N ILE A 106 -7.96 -21.22 12.84
CA ILE A 106 -8.20 -20.59 14.16
C ILE A 106 -9.23 -21.39 14.95
N LYS A 107 -10.34 -21.81 14.31
CA LYS A 107 -11.37 -22.62 14.98
C LYS A 107 -10.84 -23.97 15.45
N VAL A 108 -10.05 -24.66 14.64
CA VAL A 108 -9.46 -25.95 15.03
C VAL A 108 -8.46 -25.76 16.18
N LEU A 109 -7.58 -24.76 16.09
CA LEU A 109 -6.59 -24.42 17.11
C LEU A 109 -7.25 -24.07 18.44
N TYR A 110 -8.33 -23.29 18.41
CA TYR A 110 -9.13 -23.00 19.59
C TYR A 110 -9.79 -24.26 20.17
N LYS A 111 -10.53 -25.02 19.35
CA LYS A 111 -11.27 -26.19 19.84
C LYS A 111 -10.38 -27.33 20.35
N LYS A 112 -9.22 -27.54 19.72
CA LYS A 112 -8.34 -28.67 20.02
C LYS A 112 -7.22 -28.33 20.99
N LEU A 113 -6.68 -27.11 20.93
CA LEU A 113 -5.51 -26.71 21.71
C LEU A 113 -5.79 -25.54 22.67
N GLY A 114 -7.01 -24.99 22.68
CA GLY A 114 -7.38 -23.87 23.54
C GLY A 114 -6.70 -22.56 23.19
N VAL A 115 -6.20 -22.41 21.95
CA VAL A 115 -5.51 -21.20 21.49
C VAL A 115 -6.47 -20.02 21.41
N LYS A 116 -6.22 -18.96 22.17
CA LYS A 116 -7.07 -17.75 22.17
C LYS A 116 -6.38 -16.51 21.62
N ASN A 117 -5.05 -16.46 21.54
CA ASN A 117 -4.27 -15.29 21.13
C ASN A 117 -2.90 -15.74 20.56
N LEU A 118 -2.08 -14.81 20.09
CA LEU A 118 -0.78 -15.12 19.47
C LEU A 118 0.17 -15.82 20.44
N LYS A 119 0.14 -15.44 21.72
CA LYS A 119 0.97 -16.07 22.76
C LYS A 119 0.62 -17.54 22.94
N ASP A 120 -0.66 -17.88 22.97
CA ASP A 120 -1.12 -19.27 23.05
C ASP A 120 -0.74 -20.04 21.78
N LEU A 121 -0.89 -19.41 20.60
CA LEU A 121 -0.55 -20.02 19.31
C LEU A 121 0.94 -20.35 19.23
N GLU A 122 1.79 -19.41 19.62
CA GLU A 122 3.24 -19.61 19.66
C GLU A 122 3.62 -20.72 20.63
N LYS A 123 3.03 -20.73 21.83
CA LYS A 123 3.25 -21.80 22.81
C LYS A 123 2.84 -23.15 22.26
N ALA A 124 1.71 -23.24 21.57
CA ALA A 124 1.22 -24.46 20.94
C ALA A 124 2.16 -24.95 19.83
N GLY A 125 2.67 -24.02 18.99
CA GLY A 125 3.64 -24.35 17.94
C GLY A 125 4.98 -24.80 18.50
N ARG A 126 5.58 -24.04 19.43
CA ARG A 126 6.89 -24.36 20.03
C ARG A 126 6.87 -25.67 20.82
N SER A 127 5.72 -26.05 21.38
CA SER A 127 5.55 -27.32 22.08
C SER A 127 5.22 -28.52 21.18
N GLY A 128 5.23 -28.34 19.84
CA GLY A 128 4.98 -29.43 18.91
C GLY A 128 3.54 -29.96 18.95
N LYS A 129 2.57 -29.16 19.43
CA LYS A 129 1.16 -29.58 19.55
C LYS A 129 0.40 -29.36 18.26
N ILE A 130 0.79 -28.37 17.46
CA ILE A 130 0.11 -28.03 16.20
C ILE A 130 0.34 -29.15 15.18
N ARG A 131 1.56 -29.69 15.08
CA ARG A 131 1.88 -30.78 14.14
C ARG A 131 1.07 -32.06 14.33
N LYS A 132 0.51 -32.25 15.53
CA LYS A 132 -0.32 -33.41 15.89
C LYS A 132 -1.78 -33.26 15.49
N LEU A 133 -2.20 -32.08 15.04
CA LEU A 133 -3.56 -31.84 14.59
C LEU A 133 -3.78 -32.40 13.17
N GLU A 134 -4.95 -32.98 12.97
CA GLU A 134 -5.41 -33.43 11.65
C GLU A 134 -5.33 -32.27 10.65
N ARG A 135 -4.67 -32.50 9.50
CA ARG A 135 -4.45 -31.53 8.40
C ARG A 135 -3.43 -30.41 8.65
N PHE A 136 -2.73 -30.38 9.79
CA PHE A 136 -1.62 -29.42 10.03
C PHE A 136 -0.26 -30.08 9.74
N GLY A 137 0.14 -31.10 10.51
CA GLY A 137 1.46 -31.70 10.34
C GLY A 137 2.64 -30.75 10.62
N GLN A 138 3.87 -31.25 10.44
CA GLN A 138 5.08 -30.50 10.80
C GLN A 138 5.27 -29.22 9.96
N LYS A 139 5.02 -29.29 8.64
CA LYS A 139 5.21 -28.14 7.73
C LYS A 139 4.27 -26.97 8.06
N SER A 140 3.02 -27.23 8.45
CA SER A 140 2.11 -26.15 8.85
C SER A 140 2.52 -25.54 10.19
N GLU A 141 3.01 -26.33 11.14
CA GLU A 141 3.54 -25.80 12.40
C GLU A 141 4.74 -24.88 12.18
N GLU A 142 5.70 -25.31 11.35
CA GLU A 142 6.85 -24.50 10.95
C GLU A 142 6.42 -23.20 10.27
N LYS A 143 5.46 -23.26 9.34
CA LYS A 143 4.91 -22.07 8.68
C LYS A 143 4.26 -21.10 9.68
N ILE A 144 3.46 -21.61 10.62
CA ILE A 144 2.81 -20.81 11.65
C ILE A 144 3.86 -20.14 12.54
N LEU A 145 4.86 -20.88 13.02
CA LEU A 145 5.92 -20.33 13.85
C LEU A 145 6.72 -19.25 13.13
N LYS A 146 7.04 -19.46 11.85
CA LYS A 146 7.70 -18.46 11.01
C LYS A 146 6.83 -17.20 10.83
N GLY A 147 5.53 -17.35 10.61
CA GLY A 147 4.59 -16.23 10.53
C GLY A 147 4.48 -15.43 11.84
N ILE A 148 4.52 -16.11 13.00
CA ILE A 148 4.54 -15.44 14.32
C ILE A 148 5.84 -14.67 14.52
N GLU A 149 6.97 -15.29 14.20
CA GLU A 149 8.28 -14.64 14.28
C GLU A 149 8.33 -13.39 13.38
N PHE A 150 7.77 -13.48 12.17
CA PHE A 150 7.65 -12.33 11.27
C PHE A 150 6.78 -11.20 11.83
N LEU A 151 5.62 -11.49 12.42
CA LEU A 151 4.79 -10.47 13.08
C LEU A 151 5.50 -9.80 14.26
N LYS A 152 6.33 -10.54 14.99
CA LYS A 152 7.15 -9.99 16.06
C LYS A 152 8.30 -9.14 15.51
N ASN A 153 8.94 -9.59 14.44
CA ASN A 153 10.10 -8.95 13.83
C ASN A 153 9.76 -7.71 12.99
N SER A 154 8.53 -7.62 12.47
CA SER A 154 8.01 -6.43 11.77
C SER A 154 7.86 -5.20 12.69
N GLY A 155 8.12 -5.34 13.99
CA GLY A 155 8.41 -4.23 14.90
C GLY A 155 7.25 -3.25 15.11
N GLY A 156 6.01 -3.66 14.80
CA GLY A 156 4.85 -2.78 14.87
C GLY A 156 4.77 -1.73 13.76
N ARG A 157 5.59 -1.83 12.70
CA ARG A 157 5.53 -0.89 11.58
C ARG A 157 4.20 -1.00 10.83
N ARG A 158 3.68 0.13 10.37
CA ARG A 158 2.39 0.23 9.65
C ARG A 158 2.61 0.55 8.18
N VAL A 159 1.81 -0.04 7.31
CA VAL A 159 1.81 0.23 5.86
C VAL A 159 1.32 1.66 5.63
N LEU A 160 2.16 2.52 5.05
CA LEU A 160 1.87 3.94 4.89
C LEU A 160 0.58 4.16 4.10
N GLY A 161 0.41 3.46 2.99
CA GLY A 161 -0.74 3.67 2.10
C GLY A 161 -2.09 3.33 2.73
N ILE A 162 -2.11 2.49 3.77
CA ILE A 162 -3.32 2.15 4.52
C ILE A 162 -3.67 3.24 5.55
N ILE A 163 -2.67 3.75 6.27
CA ILE A 163 -2.92 4.69 7.39
C ILE A 163 -2.86 6.17 6.98
N ALA A 164 -2.33 6.50 5.80
CA ALA A 164 -2.14 7.87 5.35
C ALA A 164 -3.40 8.77 5.41
N PRO A 165 -4.63 8.30 5.08
CA PRO A 165 -5.82 9.13 5.23
C PRO A 165 -6.03 9.63 6.67
N GLU A 166 -5.80 8.76 7.66
CA GLU A 166 -5.90 9.11 9.08
C GLU A 166 -4.80 10.10 9.50
N LEU A 167 -3.56 9.88 9.03
CA LEU A 167 -2.44 10.78 9.30
C LEU A 167 -2.69 12.18 8.70
N ASN A 168 -3.23 12.23 7.49
CA ASN A 168 -3.57 13.47 6.81
C ASN A 168 -4.71 14.22 7.51
N ALA A 169 -5.71 13.51 8.04
CA ALA A 169 -6.76 14.10 8.85
C ALA A 169 -6.21 14.70 10.15
N LEU A 170 -5.31 14.00 10.84
CA LEU A 170 -4.63 14.53 12.03
C LEU A 170 -3.81 15.79 11.69
N LEU A 171 -3.05 15.76 10.59
CA LEU A 171 -2.30 16.93 10.12
C LEU A 171 -3.22 18.11 9.81
N ALA A 172 -4.37 17.87 9.17
CA ALA A 172 -5.35 18.91 8.86
C ALA A 172 -5.91 19.57 10.13
N MET A 173 -6.17 18.77 11.19
CA MET A 173 -6.59 19.31 12.49
C MET A 173 -5.49 20.17 13.12
N VAL A 174 -4.23 19.73 13.10
CA VAL A 174 -3.10 20.54 13.60
C VAL A 174 -2.97 21.85 12.80
N LYS A 175 -3.10 21.80 11.48
CA LYS A 175 -3.09 23.00 10.61
C LYS A 175 -4.24 23.96 10.88
N SER A 176 -5.35 23.49 11.43
CA SER A 176 -6.53 24.32 11.72
C SER A 176 -6.37 25.18 12.98
N PHE A 177 -5.35 24.94 13.80
CA PHE A 177 -5.09 25.74 14.99
C PHE A 177 -4.68 27.18 14.60
N PRO A 178 -5.35 28.23 15.11
CA PRO A 178 -5.00 29.62 14.79
C PRO A 178 -3.56 30.01 15.14
N GLU A 179 -2.94 29.30 16.07
CA GLU A 179 -1.56 29.52 16.49
C GLU A 179 -0.52 28.87 15.57
N VAL A 180 -0.93 27.97 14.67
CA VAL A 180 -0.05 27.27 13.75
C VAL A 180 0.04 28.04 12.43
N GLU A 181 1.23 28.52 12.09
CA GLU A 181 1.49 29.20 10.80
C GLU A 181 1.56 28.17 9.66
N THR A 182 2.19 27.02 9.91
CA THR A 182 2.23 25.88 9.00
C THR A 182 2.54 24.60 9.77
N ALA A 183 2.10 23.45 9.25
CA ALA A 183 2.47 22.15 9.75
C ALA A 183 2.64 21.13 8.62
N ILE A 184 3.50 20.14 8.84
CA ILE A 184 3.79 19.09 7.86
C ILE A 184 4.15 17.78 8.56
N ILE A 185 3.76 16.66 7.96
CA ILE A 185 4.26 15.34 8.36
C ILE A 185 5.71 15.21 7.85
N ALA A 186 6.63 14.82 8.73
CA ALA A 186 8.03 14.58 8.46
C ALA A 186 8.35 13.07 8.49
N GLY A 187 9.55 12.70 8.92
CA GLY A 187 9.94 11.31 9.13
C GLY A 187 9.93 10.44 7.87
N SER A 188 9.81 9.13 8.07
CA SER A 188 9.72 8.17 6.96
C SER A 188 8.45 8.32 6.13
N ALA A 189 7.38 8.88 6.70
CA ALA A 189 6.15 9.18 5.97
C ALA A 189 6.39 10.24 4.88
N ARG A 190 7.14 11.31 5.18
CA ARG A 190 7.52 12.31 4.18
C ARG A 190 8.47 11.78 3.11
N ARG A 191 9.34 10.82 3.47
CA ARG A 191 10.18 10.10 2.51
C ARG A 191 9.42 9.00 1.75
N LYS A 192 8.11 8.86 2.00
CA LYS A 192 7.21 7.91 1.35
C LYS A 192 7.67 6.44 1.47
N LYS A 193 8.31 6.07 2.59
CA LYS A 193 8.62 4.66 2.86
C LYS A 193 7.32 3.84 2.89
N GLU A 194 7.34 2.65 2.29
CA GLU A 194 6.22 1.70 2.25
C GLU A 194 5.64 1.37 3.63
N THR A 195 6.49 1.37 4.66
CA THR A 195 6.07 1.26 6.07
C THR A 195 6.67 2.37 6.91
N ILE A 196 5.99 2.75 7.99
CA ILE A 196 6.47 3.72 8.99
C ILE A 196 6.43 3.11 10.40
N GLY A 197 7.31 3.59 11.28
CA GLY A 197 7.35 3.16 12.69
C GLY A 197 6.51 4.07 13.58
N ASP A 198 6.77 5.37 13.47
CA ASP A 198 6.12 6.48 14.18
C ASP A 198 5.68 7.56 13.19
N LEU A 199 4.97 8.57 13.70
CA LEU A 199 4.57 9.76 12.97
C LEU A 199 5.24 11.01 13.55
N ASP A 200 6.07 11.67 12.75
CA ASP A 200 6.60 13.00 13.08
C ASP A 200 5.74 14.10 12.45
N ILE A 201 5.24 15.03 13.26
CA ILE A 201 4.59 16.27 12.80
C ILE A 201 5.46 17.46 13.22
N LEU A 202 5.83 18.28 12.25
CA LEU A 202 6.53 19.54 12.47
C LEU A 202 5.57 20.70 12.25
N ALA A 203 5.53 21.66 13.19
CA ALA A 203 4.72 22.87 13.10
C ALA A 203 5.54 24.13 13.37
N VAL A 204 5.11 25.25 12.79
CA VAL A 204 5.65 26.58 13.07
C VAL A 204 4.65 27.37 13.88
N SER A 205 5.09 27.90 15.02
CA SER A 205 4.24 28.75 15.87
C SER A 205 5.09 29.62 16.81
N LYS A 206 4.57 30.80 17.14
CA LYS A 206 5.07 31.66 18.22
C LYS A 206 4.47 31.32 19.59
N LYS A 207 3.48 30.43 19.64
CA LYS A 207 2.73 30.03 20.84
C LYS A 207 2.78 28.50 21.03
N PRO A 208 3.98 27.90 21.16
CA PRO A 208 4.14 26.45 21.15
C PRO A 208 3.39 25.74 22.27
N GLU A 209 3.34 26.31 23.47
CA GLU A 209 2.64 25.71 24.62
C GLU A 209 1.12 25.57 24.35
N ILE A 210 0.49 26.59 23.77
CA ILE A 210 -0.94 26.55 23.40
C ILE A 210 -1.20 25.49 22.32
N VAL A 211 -0.30 25.36 21.35
CA VAL A 211 -0.39 24.32 20.32
C VAL A 211 -0.33 22.92 20.96
N MET A 212 0.55 22.71 21.94
CA MET A 212 0.65 21.43 22.64
C MET A 212 -0.62 21.13 23.45
N GLU A 213 -1.21 22.11 24.14
CA GLU A 213 -2.48 21.94 24.87
C GLU A 213 -3.62 21.52 23.93
N LYS A 214 -3.75 22.18 22.77
CA LYS A 214 -4.78 21.81 21.79
C LYS A 214 -4.53 20.42 21.20
N PHE A 215 -3.28 20.11 20.86
CA PHE A 215 -2.91 18.84 20.24
C PHE A 215 -3.33 17.62 21.08
N ILE A 216 -3.08 17.63 22.40
CA ILE A 216 -3.42 16.49 23.27
C ILE A 216 -4.93 16.28 23.46
N THR A 217 -5.75 17.28 23.12
CA THR A 217 -7.22 17.18 23.19
C THR A 217 -7.85 16.63 21.91
N LEU A 218 -7.06 16.42 20.86
CA LEU A 218 -7.58 15.92 19.59
C LEU A 218 -8.18 14.51 19.75
N PRO A 219 -9.29 14.21 19.08
CA PRO A 219 -10.00 12.94 19.24
C PRO A 219 -9.20 11.72 18.78
N GLN A 220 -8.13 11.89 18.00
CA GLN A 220 -7.22 10.83 17.57
C GLN A 220 -6.24 10.41 18.67
N ILE A 221 -6.04 11.24 19.70
CA ILE A 221 -5.11 10.95 20.78
C ILE A 221 -5.72 9.93 21.73
N ALA A 222 -5.01 8.83 21.98
CA ALA A 222 -5.39 7.82 22.95
C ALA A 222 -4.69 8.06 24.29
N ASN A 223 -3.37 8.23 24.27
CA ASN A 223 -2.56 8.45 25.49
C ASN A 223 -1.50 9.52 25.24
N VAL A 224 -1.19 10.31 26.27
CA VAL A 224 -0.05 11.23 26.25
C VAL A 224 1.13 10.55 26.93
N LEU A 225 2.22 10.32 26.18
CA LEU A 225 3.45 9.71 26.71
C LEU A 225 4.33 10.73 27.42
N SER A 226 4.48 11.90 26.79
CA SER A 226 5.20 13.02 27.38
C SER A 226 4.72 14.34 26.79
N LYS A 227 4.78 15.39 27.59
CA LYS A 227 4.40 16.75 27.18
C LYS A 227 5.48 17.73 27.62
N GLY A 228 6.00 18.48 26.67
CA GLY A 228 6.95 19.55 26.88
C GLY A 228 6.49 20.84 26.19
N LYS A 229 7.27 21.91 26.37
CA LYS A 229 6.92 23.24 25.83
C LYS A 229 6.84 23.28 24.30
N THR A 230 7.72 22.55 23.63
CA THR A 230 7.88 22.56 22.17
C THR A 230 7.84 21.18 21.53
N LYS A 231 7.69 20.12 22.34
CA LYS A 231 7.57 18.74 21.90
C LYS A 231 6.54 18.01 22.76
N THR A 232 5.66 17.27 22.13
CA THR A 232 4.73 16.34 22.80
C THR A 232 4.76 15.00 22.07
N MET A 233 4.79 13.90 22.83
CA MET A 233 4.77 12.52 22.33
C MET A 233 3.48 11.85 22.81
N VAL A 234 2.76 11.19 21.90
CA VAL A 234 1.44 10.59 22.15
C VAL A 234 1.34 9.22 21.48
N ILE A 235 0.39 8.42 21.94
CA ILE A 235 -0.11 7.24 21.23
C ILE A 235 -1.45 7.60 20.61
N LEU A 236 -1.61 7.34 19.31
CA LEU A 236 -2.86 7.51 18.58
C LEU A 236 -3.83 6.35 18.86
N LYS A 237 -5.13 6.53 18.60
CA LYS A 237 -6.14 5.47 18.77
C LYS A 237 -5.91 4.24 17.91
N ASN A 238 -5.22 4.38 16.77
CA ASN A 238 -4.79 3.25 15.94
C ASN A 238 -3.53 2.52 16.48
N GLY A 239 -2.99 2.99 17.61
CA GLY A 239 -1.83 2.43 18.30
C GLY A 239 -0.46 2.85 17.73
N LEU A 240 -0.42 3.82 16.81
CA LEU A 240 0.83 4.40 16.31
C LEU A 240 1.35 5.47 17.27
N ASP A 241 2.66 5.49 17.49
CA ASP A 241 3.32 6.59 18.21
C ASP A 241 3.39 7.84 17.32
N ALA A 242 3.13 9.01 17.89
CA ALA A 242 3.20 10.27 17.17
C ALA A 242 3.88 11.36 18.01
N ASP A 243 4.72 12.15 17.34
CA ASP A 243 5.45 13.27 17.90
C ASP A 243 5.00 14.57 17.22
N LEU A 244 4.56 15.55 18.00
CA LEU A 244 4.40 16.93 17.52
C LEU A 244 5.59 17.77 18.02
N ARG A 245 6.27 18.44 17.09
CA ARG A 245 7.32 19.41 17.42
C ARG A 245 7.00 20.77 16.83
N VAL A 246 7.13 21.81 17.65
CA VAL A 246 6.97 23.20 17.23
C VAL A 246 8.33 23.90 17.19
N VAL A 247 8.61 24.58 16.08
CA VAL A 247 9.84 25.34 15.87
C VAL A 247 9.56 26.80 15.48
N PRO A 248 10.51 27.73 15.72
CA PRO A 248 10.42 29.08 15.18
C PRO A 248 10.47 29.08 13.64
N ALA A 249 9.84 30.07 13.00
CA ALA A 249 9.83 30.21 11.53
C ALA A 249 11.24 30.28 10.92
N GLY A 250 12.20 30.90 11.63
CA GLY A 250 13.61 30.97 11.23
C GLY A 250 14.35 29.63 11.17
N SER A 251 13.78 28.59 11.78
CA SER A 251 14.34 27.23 11.87
C SER A 251 13.55 26.20 11.06
N TYR A 252 12.44 26.59 10.42
CA TYR A 252 11.51 25.66 9.77
C TYR A 252 12.19 24.73 8.76
N GLY A 253 13.00 25.28 7.85
CA GLY A 253 13.73 24.51 6.84
C GLY A 253 14.77 23.57 7.43
N ALA A 254 15.55 24.02 8.42
CA ALA A 254 16.54 23.16 9.07
C ALA A 254 15.87 22.03 9.88
N ALA A 255 14.79 22.34 10.59
CA ALA A 255 14.00 21.36 11.31
C ALA A 255 13.36 20.36 10.34
N LEU A 256 12.78 20.82 9.24
CA LEU A 256 12.18 19.96 8.25
C LEU A 256 13.21 19.01 7.65
N ASN A 257 14.40 19.49 7.31
CA ASN A 257 15.52 18.64 6.86
C ASN A 257 15.87 17.58 7.92
N TYR A 258 16.04 18.01 9.17
CA TYR A 258 16.40 17.15 10.29
C TYR A 258 15.36 16.06 10.57
N PHE A 259 14.08 16.42 10.73
CA PHE A 259 13.01 15.46 11.06
C PHE A 259 12.54 14.65 9.86
N THR A 260 12.77 15.12 8.63
CA THR A 260 12.55 14.26 7.45
C THR A 260 13.59 13.15 7.40
N GLY A 261 14.85 13.45 7.74
CA GLY A 261 15.94 12.49 7.65
C GLY A 261 16.18 12.02 6.20
N SER A 262 16.63 10.78 5.99
CA SER A 262 16.91 9.74 7.00
C SER A 262 18.04 10.10 7.97
N LYS A 263 18.24 9.29 9.01
CA LYS A 263 19.38 9.43 9.94
C LYS A 263 20.70 9.51 9.18
N ASP A 264 20.90 8.62 8.21
CA ASP A 264 22.17 8.49 7.48
C ASP A 264 22.39 9.68 6.55
N HIS A 265 21.33 10.14 5.87
CA HIS A 265 21.34 11.38 5.11
C HIS A 265 21.75 12.58 5.99
N ASN A 266 21.15 12.72 7.17
CA ASN A 266 21.47 13.78 8.11
C ASN A 266 22.91 13.72 8.61
N VAL A 267 23.45 12.52 8.85
CA VAL A 267 24.87 12.34 9.22
C VAL A 267 25.76 12.89 8.13
N LYS A 268 25.51 12.56 6.85
CA LYS A 268 26.29 13.09 5.72
C LYS A 268 26.19 14.59 5.56
N LEU A 269 25.01 15.18 5.74
CA LEU A 269 24.87 16.64 5.71
C LEU A 269 25.67 17.33 6.83
N ARG A 270 25.67 16.75 8.04
CA ARG A 270 26.46 17.28 9.16
C ARG A 270 27.96 17.13 8.94
N GLU A 271 28.42 15.99 8.42
CA GLU A 271 29.83 15.79 8.04
C GLU A 271 30.27 16.84 7.00
N LEU A 272 29.43 17.11 6.00
CA LEU A 272 29.69 18.12 4.97
C LEU A 272 29.75 19.54 5.56
N ALA A 273 28.84 19.87 6.48
CA ALA A 273 28.85 21.14 7.20
C ALA A 273 30.15 21.31 8.01
N GLN A 274 30.53 20.28 8.78
CA GLN A 274 31.75 20.29 9.60
C GLN A 274 33.02 20.48 8.77
N LYS A 275 33.12 19.80 7.61
CA LYS A 275 34.24 19.99 6.66
C LYS A 275 34.36 21.43 6.14
N LYS A 276 33.29 22.22 6.20
CA LYS A 276 33.25 23.65 5.84
C LYS A 276 33.40 24.57 7.06
N GLY A 277 33.68 24.04 8.25
CA GLY A 277 33.73 24.81 9.50
C GLY A 277 32.35 25.27 9.99
N LEU A 278 31.27 24.63 9.54
CA LEU A 278 29.88 24.98 9.86
C LEU A 278 29.28 23.93 10.81
N LYS A 279 28.26 24.34 11.57
CA LYS A 279 27.44 23.45 12.41
C LYS A 279 26.01 23.38 11.86
N LEU A 280 25.53 22.19 11.55
CA LEU A 280 24.14 21.94 11.16
C LEU A 280 23.40 21.23 12.29
N ASN A 281 22.25 21.75 12.69
CA ASN A 281 21.32 21.15 13.66
C ASN A 281 19.87 21.43 13.27
N GLU A 282 18.92 20.98 14.09
CA GLU A 282 17.47 21.16 13.87
C GLU A 282 17.02 22.62 13.88
N TYR A 283 17.87 23.55 14.34
CA TYR A 283 17.54 24.98 14.41
C TYR A 283 18.11 25.80 13.26
N GLY A 284 19.15 25.31 12.57
CA GLY A 284 19.79 26.05 11.50
C GLY A 284 21.14 25.49 11.07
N LEU A 285 21.71 26.14 10.06
CA LEU A 285 23.11 26.05 9.70
C LEU A 285 23.84 27.28 10.23
N TRP A 286 24.95 27.06 10.92
CA TRP A 286 25.63 28.07 11.72
C TRP A 286 27.10 28.21 11.33
N ASN A 287 27.58 29.46 11.31
CA ASN A 287 29.01 29.80 11.29
C ASN A 287 29.33 30.52 12.61
N GLY A 288 30.02 29.83 13.52
CA GLY A 288 30.10 30.27 14.92
C GLY A 288 28.70 30.44 15.52
N ASN A 289 28.41 31.64 16.03
CA ASN A 289 27.11 31.98 16.62
C ASN A 289 26.11 32.58 15.61
N ARG A 290 26.51 32.77 14.35
CA ARG A 290 25.65 33.37 13.32
C ARG A 290 24.91 32.27 12.56
N GLN A 291 23.57 32.32 12.61
CA GLN A 291 22.74 31.50 11.71
C GLN A 291 22.87 32.02 10.28
N ILE A 292 23.26 31.15 9.35
CA ILE A 292 23.47 31.49 7.93
C ILE A 292 22.44 30.84 6.99
N ALA A 293 21.68 29.85 7.48
CA ALA A 293 20.50 29.29 6.84
C ALA A 293 19.59 28.60 7.86
N GLY A 294 18.32 28.45 7.51
CA GLY A 294 17.37 27.65 8.31
C GLY A 294 15.90 27.89 8.01
N LYS A 295 15.57 28.90 7.19
CA LYS A 295 14.18 29.21 6.85
C LYS A 295 13.58 28.19 5.88
N SER A 296 14.37 27.71 4.92
CA SER A 296 13.95 26.69 3.95
C SER A 296 14.99 25.58 3.81
N GLU A 297 14.57 24.40 3.35
CA GLU A 297 15.47 23.27 3.10
C GLU A 297 16.44 23.59 1.96
N GLU A 298 15.96 24.25 0.90
CA GLU A 298 16.74 24.69 -0.25
C GLU A 298 17.88 25.62 0.15
N GLU A 299 17.63 26.54 1.10
CA GLU A 299 18.64 27.44 1.64
C GLU A 299 19.77 26.65 2.32
N VAL A 300 19.41 25.63 3.12
CA VAL A 300 20.37 24.75 3.81
C VAL A 300 21.21 23.97 2.79
N TYR A 301 20.58 23.29 1.83
CA TYR A 301 21.30 22.55 0.77
C TYR A 301 22.23 23.48 -0.02
N LYS A 302 21.73 24.64 -0.47
CA LYS A 302 22.51 25.60 -1.24
C LYS A 302 23.76 26.07 -0.49
N LYS A 303 23.65 26.38 0.81
CA LYS A 303 24.81 26.78 1.63
C LYS A 303 25.82 25.65 1.84
N LEU A 304 25.37 24.40 1.81
CA LEU A 304 26.24 23.22 1.81
C LEU A 304 26.85 22.93 0.44
N GLY A 305 26.47 23.65 -0.62
CA GLY A 305 26.93 23.41 -1.99
C GLY A 305 26.25 22.23 -2.65
N LEU A 306 24.96 22.03 -2.33
CA LEU A 306 24.11 20.97 -2.84
C LEU A 306 22.92 21.57 -3.58
N SER A 307 22.46 20.90 -4.63
CA SER A 307 21.11 21.06 -5.16
C SER A 307 20.09 20.51 -4.16
N TYR A 308 18.86 21.02 -4.19
CA TYR A 308 17.78 20.49 -3.34
C TYR A 308 17.54 19.01 -3.63
N ILE A 309 17.46 18.21 -2.56
CA ILE A 309 17.25 16.76 -2.64
C ILE A 309 15.84 16.46 -2.14
N GLU A 310 15.04 15.87 -3.02
CA GLU A 310 13.67 15.46 -2.72
C GLU A 310 13.63 14.46 -1.55
N PRO A 311 12.64 14.54 -0.64
CA PRO A 311 12.54 13.66 0.53
C PRO A 311 12.65 12.18 0.21
N GLU A 312 12.06 11.73 -0.89
CA GLU A 312 12.05 10.33 -1.35
C GLU A 312 13.47 9.77 -1.60
N LEU A 313 14.44 10.64 -1.92
CA LEU A 313 15.82 10.25 -2.21
C LEU A 313 16.73 10.20 -0.97
N ARG A 314 16.28 10.70 0.19
CA ARG A 314 17.13 10.96 1.37
C ARG A 314 17.44 9.70 2.19
N GLU A 315 18.05 8.71 1.55
CA GLU A 315 18.35 7.39 2.13
C GLU A 315 19.87 7.10 2.18
N ASN A 316 20.72 8.07 1.85
CA ASN A 316 22.18 7.90 1.74
C ASN A 316 22.58 6.76 0.80
N THR A 317 22.00 6.76 -0.40
CA THR A 317 22.22 5.76 -1.45
C THR A 317 22.85 6.38 -2.72
N GLY A 318 23.48 7.55 -2.58
CA GLY A 318 24.18 8.26 -3.67
C GLY A 318 23.58 9.63 -4.00
N GLU A 319 22.50 10.04 -3.33
CA GLU A 319 21.79 11.30 -3.60
C GLU A 319 22.63 12.54 -3.30
N ILE A 320 23.54 12.46 -2.31
CA ILE A 320 24.45 13.56 -1.96
C ILE A 320 25.49 13.75 -3.06
N GLU A 321 26.09 12.67 -3.54
CA GLU A 321 27.08 12.67 -4.62
C GLU A 321 26.45 13.17 -5.92
N ALA A 322 25.27 12.65 -6.27
CA ALA A 322 24.51 13.10 -7.44
C ALA A 322 24.15 14.59 -7.35
N SER A 323 23.73 15.06 -6.17
CA SER A 323 23.45 16.48 -5.92
C SER A 323 24.67 17.36 -6.14
N ARG A 324 25.83 16.99 -5.57
CA ARG A 324 27.11 17.72 -5.75
C ARG A 324 27.56 17.76 -7.21
N ALA A 325 27.33 16.67 -7.94
CA ALA A 325 27.71 16.56 -9.34
C ALA A 325 26.71 17.23 -10.31
N GLY A 326 25.57 17.74 -9.81
CA GLY A 326 24.50 18.26 -10.67
C GLY A 326 23.80 17.17 -11.51
N LYS A 327 23.82 15.92 -11.02
CA LYS A 327 23.32 14.71 -11.70
C LYS A 327 22.10 14.08 -11.01
N LEU A 328 21.39 14.82 -10.15
CA LEU A 328 20.13 14.32 -9.62
C LEU A 328 19.15 14.05 -10.77
N PRO A 329 18.43 12.92 -10.74
CA PRO A 329 17.45 12.62 -11.77
C PRO A 329 16.27 13.59 -11.71
N LYS A 330 15.67 13.88 -12.85
CA LYS A 330 14.35 14.51 -12.90
C LYS A 330 13.31 13.42 -12.65
N LEU A 331 12.88 13.32 -11.39
CA LEU A 331 11.91 12.33 -10.95
C LEU A 331 10.56 12.49 -11.65
N ILE A 332 9.84 11.38 -11.83
CA ILE A 332 8.43 11.38 -12.23
C ILE A 332 7.60 12.25 -11.27
N SER A 333 6.67 13.04 -11.82
CA SER A 333 5.80 13.93 -11.04
C SER A 333 4.54 13.20 -10.59
N TYR A 334 4.01 13.57 -9.43
CA TYR A 334 2.66 13.18 -9.03
C TYR A 334 1.67 13.73 -10.07
N GLY A 335 0.89 12.85 -10.70
CA GLY A 335 -0.04 13.19 -11.80
C GLY A 335 0.52 12.99 -13.22
N ASP A 336 1.75 12.50 -13.40
CA ASP A 336 2.29 12.17 -14.73
C ASP A 336 1.68 10.92 -15.37
N LEU A 337 0.98 10.08 -14.58
CA LEU A 337 0.36 8.85 -15.08
C LEU A 337 -0.86 9.16 -15.92
N LYS A 338 -0.94 8.49 -17.08
CA LYS A 338 -2.05 8.59 -18.03
C LYS A 338 -2.93 7.35 -18.05
N GLY A 339 -2.50 6.24 -17.46
CA GLY A 339 -3.34 5.07 -17.33
C GLY A 339 -2.91 4.13 -16.23
N ASP A 340 -3.77 3.16 -15.96
CA ASP A 340 -3.56 2.09 -14.99
C ASP A 340 -3.51 0.75 -15.74
N LEU A 341 -2.46 -0.04 -15.54
CA LEU A 341 -2.17 -1.24 -16.33
C LEU A 341 -2.54 -2.55 -15.64
N GLN A 342 -3.04 -2.51 -14.40
CA GLN A 342 -3.53 -3.68 -13.68
C GLN A 342 -4.83 -3.33 -12.93
N VAL A 343 -5.97 -3.76 -13.47
CA VAL A 343 -7.30 -3.46 -12.93
C VAL A 343 -8.19 -4.70 -13.02
N GLN A 344 -8.75 -5.10 -11.89
CA GLN A 344 -9.64 -6.26 -11.76
C GLN A 344 -11.11 -5.83 -11.81
N THR A 345 -12.00 -6.72 -12.25
CA THR A 345 -13.44 -6.42 -12.35
C THR A 345 -14.31 -7.54 -11.78
N ASP A 346 -15.62 -7.30 -11.74
CA ASP A 346 -16.63 -8.29 -11.36
C ASP A 346 -16.72 -9.52 -12.29
N TRP A 347 -15.89 -9.56 -13.34
CA TRP A 347 -15.67 -10.77 -14.12
C TRP A 347 -14.89 -11.82 -13.34
N THR A 348 -14.01 -11.42 -12.43
CA THR A 348 -13.30 -12.34 -11.52
C THR A 348 -13.53 -11.95 -10.06
N ASP A 349 -12.56 -11.29 -9.42
CA ASP A 349 -12.59 -10.96 -7.99
C ASP A 349 -12.60 -9.45 -7.69
N GLY A 350 -12.74 -8.60 -8.70
CA GLY A 350 -13.06 -7.18 -8.53
C GLY A 350 -14.51 -6.94 -8.10
N GLU A 351 -14.77 -5.78 -7.51
CA GLU A 351 -16.09 -5.42 -6.98
C GLU A 351 -17.02 -4.75 -8.01
N ASN A 352 -16.44 -4.20 -9.06
CA ASN A 352 -17.10 -3.28 -9.98
C ASN A 352 -17.04 -3.78 -11.42
N SER A 353 -18.05 -3.42 -12.21
CA SER A 353 -18.07 -3.72 -13.64
C SER A 353 -16.98 -2.94 -14.40
N ILE A 354 -16.60 -3.45 -15.57
CA ILE A 354 -15.67 -2.78 -16.49
C ILE A 354 -16.05 -1.31 -16.72
N GLU A 355 -17.34 -1.03 -16.92
CA GLU A 355 -17.83 0.33 -17.16
C GLU A 355 -17.69 1.22 -15.92
N ALA A 356 -17.99 0.71 -14.72
CA ALA A 356 -17.83 1.47 -13.49
C ALA A 356 -16.35 1.79 -13.21
N MET A 357 -15.44 0.84 -13.46
CA MET A 357 -14.00 1.07 -13.35
C MET A 357 -13.51 2.11 -14.35
N ALA A 358 -13.93 2.02 -15.62
CA ALA A 358 -13.56 2.99 -16.65
C ALA A 358 -14.04 4.42 -16.33
N GLU A 359 -15.28 4.58 -15.86
CA GLU A 359 -15.81 5.89 -15.49
C GLU A 359 -15.13 6.47 -14.24
N ALA A 360 -14.74 5.63 -13.27
CA ALA A 360 -13.97 6.07 -12.12
C ALA A 360 -12.55 6.53 -12.51
N ALA A 361 -11.85 5.75 -13.32
CA ALA A 361 -10.53 6.11 -13.85
C ALA A 361 -10.57 7.44 -14.64
N LYS A 362 -11.59 7.63 -15.48
CA LYS A 362 -11.82 8.89 -16.20
C LYS A 362 -12.02 10.08 -15.27
N LYS A 363 -12.79 9.91 -14.18
CA LYS A 363 -12.98 10.97 -13.16
C LYS A 363 -11.67 11.33 -12.45
N MET A 364 -10.74 10.40 -12.35
CA MET A 364 -9.40 10.62 -11.81
C MET A 364 -8.41 11.23 -12.81
N GLY A 365 -8.84 11.50 -14.05
CA GLY A 365 -8.02 12.13 -15.08
C GLY A 365 -7.16 11.16 -15.89
N LEU A 366 -7.35 9.85 -15.73
CA LEU A 366 -6.68 8.86 -16.57
C LEU A 366 -7.26 8.88 -18.00
N GLU A 367 -6.43 8.58 -18.98
CA GLU A 367 -6.76 8.43 -20.39
C GLU A 367 -7.11 6.97 -20.76
N TYR A 368 -6.63 5.99 -19.99
CA TYR A 368 -6.92 4.58 -20.23
C TYR A 368 -6.76 3.70 -18.99
N ILE A 369 -7.35 2.51 -19.02
CA ILE A 369 -7.08 1.42 -18.09
C ILE A 369 -6.93 0.10 -18.85
N ALA A 370 -6.14 -0.83 -18.35
CA ALA A 370 -6.14 -2.22 -18.79
C ALA A 370 -6.93 -3.09 -17.82
N ILE A 371 -7.93 -3.80 -18.34
CA ILE A 371 -8.66 -4.80 -17.55
C ILE A 371 -7.85 -6.08 -17.58
N THR A 372 -7.38 -6.54 -16.42
CA THR A 372 -6.42 -7.64 -16.29
C THR A 372 -6.95 -8.73 -15.36
N ASP A 373 -8.24 -9.04 -15.47
CA ASP A 373 -8.88 -10.10 -14.70
C ASP A 373 -8.09 -11.42 -14.70
N HIS A 374 -8.06 -12.08 -13.54
CA HIS A 374 -7.33 -13.32 -13.32
C HIS A 374 -7.73 -14.46 -14.27
N THR A 375 -6.78 -15.35 -14.55
CA THR A 375 -6.97 -16.55 -15.38
C THR A 375 -7.21 -17.84 -14.58
N LYS A 376 -7.40 -18.97 -15.28
CA LYS A 376 -7.96 -20.25 -14.80
C LYS A 376 -7.38 -20.80 -13.50
N ALA A 377 -6.07 -20.70 -13.27
CA ALA A 377 -5.41 -21.45 -12.21
C ALA A 377 -5.79 -20.98 -10.79
N LEU A 378 -6.35 -19.77 -10.67
CA LEU A 378 -6.91 -19.24 -9.43
C LEU A 378 -8.38 -19.67 -9.26
N ALA A 379 -8.60 -20.94 -8.91
CA ALA A 379 -9.95 -21.50 -8.76
C ALA A 379 -10.85 -20.75 -7.74
N MET A 380 -10.26 -19.96 -6.83
CA MET A 380 -10.99 -19.19 -5.81
C MET A 380 -11.53 -17.83 -6.30
N THR A 381 -11.02 -17.30 -7.41
CA THR A 381 -11.38 -15.97 -7.95
C THR A 381 -12.40 -16.05 -9.08
N GLY A 382 -12.81 -17.26 -9.48
CA GLY A 382 -13.65 -17.44 -10.66
C GLY A 382 -12.91 -17.11 -11.96
N GLY A 383 -11.60 -17.36 -12.00
CA GLY A 383 -10.68 -17.01 -13.10
C GLY A 383 -11.19 -17.35 -14.51
N SER A 384 -10.72 -16.56 -15.48
CA SER A 384 -11.16 -16.61 -16.87
C SER A 384 -10.41 -17.67 -17.68
N ASP A 385 -11.16 -18.58 -18.30
CA ASP A 385 -10.65 -19.41 -19.40
C ASP A 385 -10.61 -18.63 -20.72
N GLU A 386 -10.09 -19.23 -21.79
CA GLU A 386 -9.98 -18.56 -23.09
C GLU A 386 -11.34 -18.13 -23.63
N LYS A 387 -12.38 -18.94 -23.40
CA LYS A 387 -13.73 -18.63 -23.86
C LYS A 387 -14.29 -17.43 -23.12
N LYS A 388 -14.04 -17.32 -21.80
CA LYS A 388 -14.46 -16.20 -20.97
C LYS A 388 -13.66 -14.94 -21.30
N LEU A 389 -12.35 -15.03 -21.51
CA LEU A 389 -11.52 -13.92 -21.97
C LEU A 389 -12.01 -13.36 -23.31
N LEU A 390 -12.29 -14.21 -24.30
CA LEU A 390 -12.82 -13.74 -25.60
C LEU A 390 -14.17 -13.02 -25.47
N LYS A 391 -15.03 -13.45 -24.52
CA LYS A 391 -16.29 -12.74 -24.22
C LYS A 391 -16.03 -11.39 -23.54
N GLN A 392 -15.06 -11.34 -22.62
CA GLN A 392 -14.68 -10.10 -21.95
C GLN A 392 -14.10 -9.08 -22.94
N MET A 393 -13.22 -9.52 -23.83
CA MET A 393 -12.69 -8.70 -24.92
C MET A 393 -13.80 -8.09 -25.78
N ALA A 394 -14.81 -8.89 -26.14
CA ALA A 394 -15.96 -8.39 -26.89
C ALA A 394 -16.81 -7.38 -26.09
N ALA A 395 -16.93 -7.55 -24.77
CA ALA A 395 -17.59 -6.58 -23.90
C ALA A 395 -16.81 -5.26 -23.83
N ILE A 396 -15.47 -5.32 -23.76
CA ILE A 396 -14.58 -4.16 -23.81
C ILE A 396 -14.70 -3.44 -25.16
N ASP A 397 -14.70 -4.16 -26.28
CA ASP A 397 -14.86 -3.57 -27.62
C ASP A 397 -16.20 -2.83 -27.75
N LYS A 398 -17.28 -3.39 -27.19
CA LYS A 398 -18.60 -2.74 -27.13
C LYS A 398 -18.56 -1.46 -26.29
N LEU A 399 -17.89 -1.48 -25.14
CA LEU A 399 -17.75 -0.31 -24.28
C LEU A 399 -16.91 0.79 -24.93
N ASN A 400 -15.78 0.45 -25.53
CA ASN A 400 -14.95 1.40 -26.29
C ASN A 400 -15.74 2.02 -27.45
N SER A 401 -16.57 1.25 -28.14
CA SER A 401 -17.47 1.76 -29.18
C SER A 401 -18.49 2.76 -28.62
N LYS A 402 -19.06 2.48 -27.43
CA LYS A 402 -19.94 3.41 -26.72
C LYS A 402 -19.22 4.70 -26.36
N PHE A 403 -18.01 4.63 -25.81
CA PHE A 403 -17.21 5.81 -25.49
C PHE A 403 -16.88 6.65 -26.73
N LYS A 404 -16.56 6.00 -27.85
CA LYS A 404 -16.34 6.69 -29.13
C LYS A 404 -17.59 7.44 -29.60
N ILE A 405 -18.77 6.84 -29.51
CA ILE A 405 -20.06 7.50 -29.85
C ILE A 405 -20.31 8.71 -28.93
N GLN A 406 -19.90 8.62 -27.67
CA GLN A 406 -20.00 9.71 -26.69
C GLN A 406 -18.87 10.76 -26.82
N ASN A 407 -18.05 10.72 -27.88
CA ASN A 407 -16.87 11.58 -28.07
C ASN A 407 -15.86 11.55 -26.91
N SER A 408 -15.84 10.45 -26.15
CA SER A 408 -14.86 10.19 -25.10
C SER A 408 -13.58 9.63 -25.73
N LYS A 409 -12.42 10.20 -25.39
CA LYS A 409 -11.10 9.70 -25.82
C LYS A 409 -10.56 8.58 -24.91
N PHE A 410 -11.28 8.25 -23.84
CA PHE A 410 -10.88 7.23 -22.88
C PHE A 410 -10.90 5.83 -23.52
N ARG A 411 -9.89 5.01 -23.23
CA ARG A 411 -9.76 3.65 -23.77
C ARG A 411 -9.69 2.60 -22.67
N VAL A 412 -10.44 1.53 -22.83
CA VAL A 412 -10.31 0.31 -22.01
C VAL A 412 -9.52 -0.70 -22.83
N LEU A 413 -8.38 -1.16 -22.31
CA LEU A 413 -7.50 -2.12 -22.97
C LEU A 413 -7.89 -3.55 -22.57
N LYS A 414 -7.82 -4.44 -23.55
CA LYS A 414 -8.07 -5.87 -23.40
C LYS A 414 -6.83 -6.53 -22.80
N GLY A 415 -6.84 -6.82 -21.51
CA GLY A 415 -5.74 -7.49 -20.83
C GLY A 415 -6.12 -8.74 -20.07
N ALA A 416 -5.12 -9.33 -19.43
CA ALA A 416 -5.28 -10.44 -18.48
C ALA A 416 -4.08 -10.50 -17.55
N GLU A 417 -4.31 -10.91 -16.29
CA GLU A 417 -3.26 -11.35 -15.38
C GLU A 417 -3.14 -12.88 -15.45
N VAL A 418 -2.15 -13.32 -16.22
CA VAL A 418 -1.91 -14.72 -16.55
C VAL A 418 -1.08 -15.37 -15.45
N ASN A 419 -1.47 -16.57 -15.02
CA ASN A 419 -0.69 -17.30 -14.02
C ASN A 419 0.55 -17.91 -14.65
N ILE A 420 1.70 -17.69 -14.02
CA ILE A 420 2.93 -18.44 -14.32
C ILE A 420 2.89 -19.75 -13.54
N MET A 421 2.85 -20.87 -14.24
CA MET A 421 2.82 -22.22 -13.67
C MET A 421 4.18 -22.60 -13.07
N LYS A 422 4.24 -23.68 -12.28
CA LYS A 422 5.46 -24.11 -11.56
C LYS A 422 6.67 -24.28 -12.49
N ASP A 423 6.46 -24.74 -13.71
CA ASP A 423 7.48 -25.00 -14.74
C ASP A 423 7.79 -23.77 -15.62
N GLY A 424 7.13 -22.64 -15.40
CA GLY A 424 7.29 -21.42 -16.20
C GLY A 424 6.32 -21.31 -17.38
N SER A 425 5.52 -22.35 -17.64
CA SER A 425 4.42 -22.26 -18.62
C SER A 425 3.30 -21.33 -18.14
N LEU A 426 2.43 -20.92 -19.06
CA LEU A 426 1.29 -20.03 -18.76
C LEU A 426 -0.02 -20.84 -18.74
N ASP A 427 -1.00 -20.40 -17.95
CA ASP A 427 -2.29 -21.09 -17.83
C ASP A 427 -3.31 -20.75 -18.94
N ILE A 428 -2.93 -19.92 -19.90
CA ILE A 428 -3.68 -19.55 -21.11
C ILE A 428 -2.81 -19.82 -22.34
N ASN A 429 -3.44 -20.33 -23.42
CA ASN A 429 -2.71 -20.61 -24.67
C ASN A 429 -2.31 -19.35 -25.46
N ASP A 430 -1.19 -19.45 -26.17
CA ASP A 430 -0.62 -18.35 -26.97
C ASP A 430 -1.59 -17.76 -27.99
N LYS A 431 -2.46 -18.58 -28.61
CA LYS A 431 -3.47 -18.10 -29.58
C LYS A 431 -4.44 -17.09 -28.95
N THR A 432 -4.71 -17.22 -27.66
CA THR A 432 -5.58 -16.30 -26.93
C THR A 432 -4.80 -15.12 -26.37
N LEU A 433 -3.58 -15.35 -25.88
CA LEU A 433 -2.68 -14.29 -25.43
C LEU A 433 -2.38 -13.28 -26.55
N ALA A 434 -2.10 -13.74 -27.76
CA ALA A 434 -1.83 -12.90 -28.94
C ALA A 434 -2.98 -11.97 -29.36
N LYS A 435 -4.17 -12.08 -28.74
CA LYS A 435 -5.32 -11.20 -28.97
C LYS A 435 -5.48 -10.12 -27.90
N LEU A 436 -4.75 -10.24 -26.80
CA LEU A 436 -4.69 -9.21 -25.76
C LEU A 436 -3.90 -8.02 -26.28
N GLU A 437 -4.23 -6.85 -25.76
CA GLU A 437 -3.45 -5.62 -25.96
C GLU A 437 -2.41 -5.44 -24.86
N VAL A 438 -2.63 -6.03 -23.68
CA VAL A 438 -1.70 -6.06 -22.55
C VAL A 438 -1.79 -7.42 -21.86
N ALA A 439 -0.75 -8.23 -21.92
CA ALA A 439 -0.69 -9.50 -21.20
C ALA A 439 0.35 -9.41 -20.08
N GLY A 440 -0.14 -9.31 -18.85
CA GLY A 440 0.69 -9.40 -17.66
C GLY A 440 0.75 -10.84 -17.15
N ALA A 441 1.88 -11.23 -16.58
CA ALA A 441 2.05 -12.54 -15.98
C ALA A 441 2.58 -12.42 -14.54
N ALA A 442 2.06 -13.26 -13.64
CA ALA A 442 2.41 -13.22 -12.23
C ALA A 442 2.52 -14.62 -11.58
N VAL A 443 3.22 -14.66 -10.45
CA VAL A 443 3.33 -15.85 -9.61
C VAL A 443 2.31 -15.78 -8.47
N HIS A 444 1.37 -16.72 -8.44
CA HIS A 444 0.39 -16.84 -7.34
C HIS A 444 0.52 -18.13 -6.52
N SER A 445 1.52 -18.95 -6.81
CA SER A 445 1.70 -20.26 -6.19
C SER A 445 3.16 -20.69 -6.14
N HIS A 446 3.45 -21.71 -5.32
CA HIS A 446 4.80 -22.27 -5.18
C HIS A 446 5.86 -21.23 -4.75
N PHE A 447 5.51 -20.32 -3.83
CA PHE A 447 6.39 -19.25 -3.33
C PHE A 447 7.69 -19.74 -2.66
N ASN A 448 7.75 -21.02 -2.25
CA ASN A 448 8.89 -21.60 -1.52
C ASN A 448 9.86 -22.38 -2.43
N LEU A 449 9.83 -22.18 -3.75
CA LEU A 449 10.83 -22.73 -4.65
C LEU A 449 12.21 -22.12 -4.36
N THR A 450 13.28 -22.83 -4.73
CA THR A 450 14.64 -22.28 -4.58
C THR A 450 14.83 -21.05 -5.46
N ARG A 451 15.77 -20.16 -5.10
CA ARG A 451 16.12 -18.97 -5.89
C ARG A 451 16.33 -19.30 -7.38
N ALA A 452 17.07 -20.37 -7.67
CA ALA A 452 17.37 -20.79 -9.03
C ALA A 452 16.13 -21.31 -9.79
N GLU A 453 15.28 -22.10 -9.14
CA GLU A 453 14.03 -22.57 -9.75
C GLU A 453 13.08 -21.41 -10.03
N GLN A 454 12.95 -20.47 -9.09
CA GLN A 454 12.01 -19.39 -9.21
C GLN A 454 12.46 -18.32 -10.22
N THR A 455 13.76 -18.08 -10.32
CA THR A 455 14.33 -17.27 -11.40
C THR A 455 14.05 -17.90 -12.76
N ARG A 456 14.34 -19.20 -12.95
CA ARG A 456 14.07 -19.89 -14.23
C ARG A 456 12.59 -19.85 -14.62
N ARG A 457 11.71 -20.04 -13.64
CA ARG A 457 10.25 -19.98 -13.85
C ARG A 457 9.80 -18.64 -14.41
N ILE A 458 10.28 -17.53 -13.85
CA ILE A 458 9.92 -16.18 -14.31
C ILE A 458 10.59 -15.87 -15.65
N VAL A 459 11.88 -16.22 -15.82
CA VAL A 459 12.58 -16.05 -17.10
C VAL A 459 11.85 -16.75 -18.24
N SER A 460 11.40 -17.99 -18.02
CA SER A 460 10.60 -18.73 -19.01
C SER A 460 9.30 -18.00 -19.41
N ALA A 461 8.64 -17.33 -18.47
CA ALA A 461 7.46 -16.53 -18.76
C ALA A 461 7.81 -15.27 -19.58
N MET A 462 8.90 -14.58 -19.23
CA MET A 462 9.38 -13.38 -19.94
C MET A 462 9.80 -13.69 -21.39
N GLU A 463 10.27 -14.91 -21.66
CA GLU A 463 10.63 -15.38 -23.00
C GLU A 463 9.42 -15.71 -23.89
N ASN A 464 8.22 -15.87 -23.33
CA ASN A 464 7.01 -16.00 -24.14
C ASN A 464 6.79 -14.69 -24.92
N PRO A 465 6.62 -14.72 -26.25
CA PRO A 465 6.50 -13.50 -27.06
C PRO A 465 5.25 -12.67 -26.71
N ASN A 466 4.23 -13.29 -26.11
CA ASN A 466 2.98 -12.62 -25.74
C ASN A 466 2.96 -12.11 -24.29
N VAL A 467 4.04 -12.20 -23.51
CA VAL A 467 4.10 -11.66 -22.14
C VAL A 467 4.78 -10.30 -22.16
N ASP A 468 4.00 -9.27 -21.88
CA ASP A 468 4.40 -7.87 -21.93
C ASP A 468 4.99 -7.39 -20.59
N ILE A 469 4.32 -7.75 -19.49
CA ILE A 469 4.61 -7.23 -18.14
C ILE A 469 4.72 -8.39 -17.15
N ILE A 470 5.67 -8.33 -16.23
CA ILE A 470 5.67 -9.18 -15.03
C ILE A 470 5.06 -8.40 -13.87
N PHE A 471 3.85 -8.81 -13.48
CA PHE A 471 3.09 -8.22 -12.37
C PHE A 471 3.64 -8.72 -11.02
N HIS A 472 3.68 -7.80 -10.05
CA HIS A 472 4.11 -7.93 -8.65
C HIS A 472 5.19 -9.00 -8.50
N LEU A 473 6.34 -8.73 -9.14
CA LEU A 473 7.42 -9.67 -9.42
C LEU A 473 7.78 -10.57 -8.24
N THR A 474 7.81 -10.03 -7.03
CA THR A 474 8.25 -10.77 -5.85
C THR A 474 7.10 -11.48 -5.15
N GLY A 475 5.87 -11.12 -5.47
CA GLY A 475 4.66 -11.64 -4.85
C GLY A 475 4.60 -11.34 -3.35
N ARG A 476 5.37 -10.37 -2.85
CA ARG A 476 5.37 -10.02 -1.42
C ARG A 476 4.01 -9.45 -0.98
N VAL A 477 3.74 -9.57 0.31
CA VAL A 477 2.66 -8.83 0.98
C VAL A 477 3.20 -8.29 2.30
N ILE A 478 3.38 -6.99 2.41
CA ILE A 478 3.97 -6.33 3.57
C ILE A 478 3.25 -6.77 4.85
N ASN A 479 4.03 -7.12 5.87
CA ASN A 479 3.55 -7.64 7.15
C ASN A 479 2.73 -8.95 7.08
N LYS A 480 2.65 -9.61 5.91
CA LYS A 480 2.00 -10.93 5.77
C LYS A 480 2.90 -11.98 5.10
N ARG A 481 3.51 -11.70 3.95
CA ARG A 481 4.26 -12.67 3.13
C ARG A 481 5.58 -12.08 2.64
N GLU A 482 6.67 -12.78 2.88
CA GLU A 482 8.00 -12.42 2.36
C GLU A 482 8.05 -12.50 0.82
N PRO A 483 8.91 -11.72 0.14
CA PRO A 483 9.14 -11.87 -1.28
C PRO A 483 9.68 -13.26 -1.61
N ILE A 484 9.35 -13.78 -2.80
CA ILE A 484 10.03 -14.95 -3.35
C ILE A 484 11.51 -14.63 -3.59
N GLU A 485 12.36 -15.64 -3.44
CA GLU A 485 13.80 -15.50 -3.68
C GLU A 485 14.09 -15.49 -5.20
N LEU A 486 14.73 -14.41 -5.68
CA LEU A 486 15.04 -14.22 -7.10
C LEU A 486 16.48 -13.81 -7.31
N ASP A 487 17.04 -14.21 -8.45
CA ASP A 487 18.21 -13.57 -9.01
C ASP A 487 17.82 -12.32 -9.81
N ILE A 488 17.81 -11.17 -9.13
CA ILE A 488 17.34 -9.91 -9.71
C ILE A 488 18.22 -9.45 -10.88
N ASP A 489 19.52 -9.77 -10.88
CA ASP A 489 20.38 -9.44 -12.03
C ASP A 489 19.92 -10.18 -13.29
N GLU A 490 19.63 -11.48 -13.17
CA GLU A 490 19.12 -12.29 -14.27
C GLU A 490 17.75 -11.82 -14.75
N ILE A 491 16.86 -11.42 -13.84
CA ILE A 491 15.55 -10.86 -14.20
C ILE A 491 15.71 -9.56 -14.99
N ILE A 492 16.56 -8.63 -14.54
CA ILE A 492 16.78 -7.34 -15.23
C ILE A 492 17.44 -7.57 -16.60
N MET A 493 18.43 -8.45 -16.69
CA MET A 493 19.06 -8.81 -17.97
C MET A 493 18.06 -9.44 -18.93
N THR A 494 17.19 -10.32 -18.43
CA THR A 494 16.13 -10.93 -19.24
C THR A 494 15.12 -9.89 -19.71
N ALA A 495 14.65 -9.00 -18.83
CA ALA A 495 13.75 -7.89 -19.18
C ALA A 495 14.32 -7.04 -20.31
N LYS A 496 15.62 -6.71 -20.23
CA LYS A 496 16.33 -5.97 -21.27
C LYS A 496 16.40 -6.72 -22.60
N ARG A 497 16.63 -8.04 -22.56
CA ARG A 497 16.73 -8.89 -23.75
C ARG A 497 15.38 -9.11 -24.43
N THR A 498 14.33 -9.34 -23.65
CA THR A 498 13.01 -9.70 -24.17
C THR A 498 12.14 -8.47 -24.45
N GLY A 499 12.47 -7.31 -23.87
CA GLY A 499 11.60 -6.13 -23.88
C GLY A 499 10.48 -6.20 -22.85
N THR A 500 10.48 -7.20 -21.97
CA THR A 500 9.46 -7.35 -20.92
C THR A 500 9.58 -6.23 -19.89
N VAL A 501 8.45 -5.62 -19.56
CA VAL A 501 8.31 -4.54 -18.58
C VAL A 501 8.15 -5.14 -17.18
N LEU A 502 8.71 -4.49 -16.17
CA LEU A 502 8.53 -4.87 -14.77
C LEU A 502 7.55 -3.93 -14.07
N GLU A 503 6.66 -4.50 -13.26
CA GLU A 503 5.61 -3.74 -12.55
C GLU A 503 6.12 -3.04 -11.29
N ILE A 504 5.53 -1.89 -11.01
CA ILE A 504 5.52 -1.21 -9.71
C ILE A 504 4.04 -1.14 -9.26
N ASP A 505 3.57 -2.23 -8.66
CA ASP A 505 2.27 -2.41 -8.04
C ASP A 505 2.13 -1.43 -6.87
N ALA A 506 1.24 -0.47 -7.04
CA ALA A 506 1.00 0.58 -6.05
C ALA A 506 0.05 0.17 -4.91
N TYR A 507 -0.50 -1.05 -4.95
CA TYR A 507 -1.40 -1.52 -3.91
C TYR A 507 -0.68 -1.46 -2.55
N PRO A 508 -1.27 -0.85 -1.50
CA PRO A 508 -0.51 -0.43 -0.33
C PRO A 508 0.28 -1.53 0.38
N ASP A 509 -0.30 -2.71 0.56
CA ASP A 509 0.41 -3.83 1.20
C ASP A 509 1.19 -4.72 0.21
N ARG A 510 1.27 -4.34 -1.08
CA ARG A 510 2.21 -4.88 -2.07
C ARG A 510 3.44 -3.99 -2.15
N SER A 511 3.25 -2.77 -2.66
CA SER A 511 4.31 -1.81 -3.04
C SER A 511 5.42 -2.47 -3.88
N ASP A 512 5.08 -3.40 -4.79
CA ASP A 512 6.04 -4.32 -5.43
C ASP A 512 6.28 -3.92 -6.89
N ILE A 513 7.47 -3.51 -7.34
CA ILE A 513 8.79 -3.85 -6.78
C ILE A 513 9.41 -2.84 -5.82
N ARG A 514 10.31 -3.33 -4.96
CA ARG A 514 11.08 -2.49 -4.02
C ARG A 514 11.91 -1.43 -4.72
N GLU A 515 12.11 -0.29 -4.06
CA GLU A 515 12.81 0.87 -4.63
C GLU A 515 14.25 0.55 -5.06
N GLU A 516 14.90 -0.39 -4.38
CA GLU A 516 16.24 -0.87 -4.72
C GLU A 516 16.29 -1.57 -6.07
N TYR A 517 15.22 -2.28 -6.45
CA TYR A 517 15.10 -2.93 -7.75
C TYR A 517 14.71 -1.93 -8.83
N ILE A 518 13.80 -0.99 -8.52
CA ILE A 518 13.46 0.13 -9.42
C ILE A 518 14.74 0.90 -9.81
N LYS A 519 15.60 1.22 -8.84
CA LYS A 519 16.85 1.94 -9.12
C LYS A 519 17.76 1.16 -10.07
N ARG A 520 17.88 -0.15 -9.88
CA ARG A 520 18.64 -1.03 -10.80
C ARG A 520 18.00 -1.10 -12.18
N CYS A 521 16.67 -1.08 -12.27
CA CYS A 521 15.94 -1.00 -13.53
C CYS A 521 16.29 0.30 -14.30
N VAL A 522 16.28 1.44 -13.60
CA VAL A 522 16.68 2.75 -14.15
C VAL A 522 18.12 2.72 -14.64
N GLU A 523 19.06 2.20 -13.84
CA GLU A 523 20.48 2.08 -14.21
C GLU A 523 20.70 1.16 -15.42
N ALA A 524 19.90 0.09 -15.55
CA ALA A 524 19.95 -0.82 -16.69
C ALA A 524 19.25 -0.29 -17.96
N GLY A 525 18.44 0.76 -17.82
CA GLY A 525 17.65 1.37 -18.90
C GLY A 525 16.41 0.57 -19.29
N ILE A 526 15.89 -0.28 -18.41
CA ILE A 526 14.67 -1.06 -18.68
C ILE A 526 13.42 -0.26 -18.29
N LYS A 527 12.32 -0.55 -18.98
CA LYS A 527 11.03 0.12 -18.75
C LYS A 527 10.23 -0.55 -17.64
N MET A 528 9.43 0.24 -16.95
CA MET A 528 8.52 -0.21 -15.89
C MET A 528 7.10 0.32 -16.12
N SER A 529 6.12 -0.32 -15.48
CA SER A 529 4.74 0.18 -15.36
C SER A 529 4.42 0.53 -13.92
N ILE A 530 3.48 1.46 -13.72
CA ILE A 530 2.87 1.72 -12.41
C ILE A 530 1.37 1.50 -12.54
N ASP A 531 0.78 0.76 -11.63
CA ASP A 531 -0.65 0.42 -11.61
C ASP A 531 -1.10 0.29 -10.16
N SER A 532 -2.40 0.10 -9.94
CA SER A 532 -2.95 0.08 -8.58
C SER A 532 -3.41 -1.29 -8.09
N ASP A 533 -3.28 -2.34 -8.92
CA ASP A 533 -3.96 -3.65 -8.74
C ASP A 533 -5.43 -3.44 -8.29
N ALA A 534 -6.14 -2.53 -8.97
CA ALA A 534 -7.42 -2.04 -8.48
C ALA A 534 -8.53 -3.09 -8.59
N HIS A 535 -8.95 -3.61 -7.44
CA HIS A 535 -10.17 -4.42 -7.30
C HIS A 535 -11.45 -3.62 -7.01
N SER A 536 -11.35 -2.30 -6.80
CA SER A 536 -12.49 -1.42 -6.59
C SER A 536 -12.19 -0.02 -7.14
N VAL A 537 -13.24 0.77 -7.44
CA VAL A 537 -13.08 2.14 -7.93
C VAL A 537 -12.31 3.07 -6.98
N GLN A 538 -12.24 2.74 -5.68
CA GLN A 538 -11.52 3.55 -4.70
C GLN A 538 -10.00 3.29 -4.72
N HIS A 539 -9.57 2.15 -5.28
CA HIS A 539 -8.16 1.73 -5.27
C HIS A 539 -7.30 2.50 -6.26
N PHE A 540 -7.87 3.18 -7.25
CA PHE A 540 -7.11 4.07 -8.15
C PHE A 540 -6.35 5.19 -7.39
N ASN A 541 -6.80 5.56 -6.18
CA ASN A 541 -6.07 6.51 -5.33
C ASN A 541 -4.68 5.98 -4.90
N PHE A 542 -4.45 4.67 -5.02
CA PHE A 542 -3.17 4.07 -4.67
C PHE A 542 -2.06 4.37 -5.66
N LEU A 543 -2.38 4.77 -6.90
CA LEU A 543 -1.38 5.14 -7.92
C LEU A 543 -0.34 6.16 -7.41
N GLU A 544 -0.71 7.07 -6.50
CA GLU A 544 0.22 8.01 -5.89
C GLU A 544 1.36 7.29 -5.14
N TYR A 545 1.08 6.15 -4.49
CA TYR A 545 2.09 5.36 -3.79
C TYR A 545 3.06 4.69 -4.75
N GLY A 546 2.58 4.20 -5.89
CA GLY A 546 3.43 3.66 -6.96
C GLY A 546 4.35 4.73 -7.53
N VAL A 547 3.83 5.94 -7.79
CA VAL A 547 4.66 7.10 -8.17
C VAL A 547 5.69 7.41 -7.09
N SER A 548 5.31 7.40 -5.81
CA SER A 548 6.24 7.66 -4.71
C SER A 548 7.34 6.60 -4.63
N GLN A 549 7.01 5.33 -4.86
CA GLN A 549 7.96 4.21 -4.87
C GLN A 549 8.91 4.30 -6.08
N ALA A 550 8.40 4.68 -7.25
CA ALA A 550 9.20 4.98 -8.44
C ALA A 550 10.19 6.14 -8.17
N ARG A 551 9.72 7.21 -7.53
CA ARG A 551 10.57 8.35 -7.13
C ARG A 551 11.68 7.92 -6.16
N ARG A 552 11.38 7.07 -5.18
CA ARG A 552 12.38 6.49 -4.26
C ARG A 552 13.43 5.64 -5.00
N GLY A 553 13.01 4.97 -6.08
CA GLY A 553 13.87 4.24 -7.01
C GLY A 553 14.51 5.10 -8.09
N TRP A 554 14.50 6.43 -7.97
CA TRP A 554 15.14 7.38 -8.88
C TRP A 554 14.55 7.42 -10.30
N ALA A 555 13.37 6.84 -10.51
CA ALA A 555 12.72 6.79 -11.82
C ALA A 555 12.23 8.18 -12.26
N GLY A 556 12.53 8.50 -13.51
CA GLY A 556 11.99 9.64 -14.24
C GLY A 556 10.75 9.26 -15.05
N LYS A 557 10.12 10.27 -15.64
CA LYS A 557 8.93 10.09 -16.49
C LYS A 557 9.18 9.10 -17.64
N THR A 558 10.35 9.14 -18.25
CA THR A 558 10.70 8.29 -19.40
C THR A 558 10.91 6.82 -19.06
N ASP A 559 11.05 6.48 -17.78
CA ASP A 559 11.26 5.10 -17.33
C ASP A 559 9.93 4.35 -17.17
N ILE A 560 8.82 5.10 -17.07
CA ILE A 560 7.48 4.58 -16.80
C ILE A 560 6.61 4.66 -18.06
N ILE A 561 6.19 3.51 -18.59
CA ILE A 561 5.51 3.41 -19.90
C ILE A 561 4.13 4.07 -19.91
N ASN A 562 3.43 4.04 -18.78
CA ASN A 562 2.07 4.55 -18.66
C ASN A 562 2.01 6.05 -18.30
N THR A 563 3.12 6.78 -18.50
CA THR A 563 3.16 8.24 -18.58
C THR A 563 2.89 8.77 -20.00
N CYS A 564 2.88 7.87 -20.98
CA CYS A 564 2.60 8.14 -22.39
C CYS A 564 1.12 7.83 -22.72
N SER A 565 0.65 8.31 -23.88
CA SER A 565 -0.70 7.98 -24.36
C SER A 565 -0.85 6.47 -24.57
N ALA A 566 -2.08 5.94 -24.58
CA ALA A 566 -2.32 4.50 -24.77
C ALA A 566 -1.65 3.96 -26.05
N GLN A 567 -1.63 4.74 -27.14
CA GLN A 567 -1.02 4.32 -28.40
C GLN A 567 0.51 4.28 -28.33
N GLU A 568 1.14 5.22 -27.63
CA GLU A 568 2.60 5.23 -27.44
C GLU A 568 3.02 4.13 -26.47
N MET A 569 2.27 3.94 -25.39
CA MET A 569 2.51 2.90 -24.39
C MET A 569 2.47 1.50 -25.03
N LEU A 570 1.45 1.19 -25.85
CA LEU A 570 1.36 -0.10 -26.54
C LEU A 570 2.53 -0.39 -27.50
N LYS A 571 3.21 0.65 -28.03
CA LYS A 571 4.41 0.46 -28.86
C LYS A 571 5.67 0.11 -28.05
N LEU A 572 5.61 0.26 -26.73
CA LEU A 572 6.68 -0.11 -25.81
C LEU A 572 6.53 -1.54 -25.28
N LEU A 573 5.40 -2.20 -25.57
CA LEU A 573 5.14 -3.61 -25.28
C LEU A 573 5.61 -4.50 -26.45
N LYS A 574 5.57 -5.83 -26.28
CA LYS A 574 6.24 -6.80 -27.17
C LYS A 574 5.44 -7.16 -28.42
#